data_AF-A0ABD4SE01-F1
#
_entry.id   AF-A0ABD4SE01-F1
#
_cell.length_a   1.000
_cell.length_b   1.000
_cell.length_c   1.000
_cell.angle_alpha   90.00
_cell.angle_beta   90.00
_cell.angle_gamma   90.00
#
_symmetry.space_group_name_H-M   'P 1'
#
loop_
_entity.id
_entity.type
_entity.pdbx_description
1 polymer ?
#
loop_
_entity_poly.entity_id
_entity_poly.type
_entity_poly.pdbx_seq_one_letter_code
_entity_poly.pdbx_strand_id
1 'polypeptide(L)'
;MKSQSLPVNILALLDSIINEAVSKISEFTTKPTAFSRHRVINVSKLIMLIINMQSESIQKELFKNISLSGCSITASAFVQAKAKLKPDIFRYIFDQLNMNLTSLKLYNDEYRLFAVDGSDFNQVWNPKSENIVHSEGTNRKPYCQVHLSALYDLEKRPIKIV
;
A
#
# COMPACT_ATOMS: atom_id res chain seq x y z
N MET A 1 -11.62 4.42 35.62
CA MET A 1 -11.97 3.25 34.79
C MET A 1 -11.38 3.45 33.40
N LYS A 2 -10.32 2.73 33.03
CA LYS A 2 -9.80 2.75 31.66
C LYS A 2 -10.79 1.93 30.81
N SER A 3 -11.59 2.56 29.96
CA SER A 3 -12.32 1.83 28.93
C SER A 3 -11.28 1.29 27.95
N GLN A 4 -10.87 0.04 28.11
CA GLN A 4 -10.19 -0.67 27.04
C GLN A 4 -11.21 -0.84 25.92
N SER A 5 -11.13 0.04 24.91
CA SER A 5 -11.79 -0.21 23.63
C SER A 5 -11.35 -1.58 23.14
N LEU A 6 -12.29 -2.44 22.75
CA LEU A 6 -11.99 -3.75 22.16
C LEU A 6 -10.89 -3.61 21.09
N PRO A 7 -9.97 -4.59 20.97
CA PRO A 7 -8.97 -4.57 19.91
C PRO A 7 -9.73 -4.52 18.58
N VAL A 8 -9.60 -3.40 17.87
CA VAL A 8 -10.14 -3.26 16.52
C VAL A 8 -9.55 -4.43 15.71
N ASN A 9 -10.43 -5.24 15.12
CA ASN A 9 -9.97 -6.25 14.18
C ASN A 9 -9.46 -5.51 12.93
N ILE A 10 -8.15 -5.28 12.87
CA ILE A 10 -7.49 -4.48 11.83
C ILE A 10 -7.76 -5.08 10.44
N LEU A 11 -7.85 -6.40 10.34
CA LEU A 11 -8.16 -7.07 9.07
C LEU A 11 -9.59 -6.76 8.62
N ALA A 12 -10.57 -6.87 9.53
CA ALA A 12 -11.96 -6.52 9.22
C ALA A 12 -12.13 -5.03 8.89
N LEU A 13 -11.37 -4.15 9.56
CA LEU A 13 -11.33 -2.72 9.24
C LEU A 13 -10.75 -2.50 7.84
N LEU A 14 -9.62 -3.14 7.51
CA LEU A 14 -9.01 -3.04 6.19
C LEU A 14 -9.97 -3.52 5.09
N ASP A 15 -10.63 -4.66 5.29
CA ASP A 15 -11.64 -5.18 4.35
C ASP A 15 -12.80 -4.18 4.15
N SER A 16 -13.27 -3.57 5.23
CA SER A 16 -14.31 -2.53 5.17
C SER A 16 -13.86 -1.31 4.35
N ILE A 17 -12.64 -0.82 4.60
CA ILE A 17 -12.07 0.34 3.88
C ILE A 17 -11.87 0.01 2.40
N ILE A 18 -11.41 -1.20 2.07
CA ILE A 18 -11.25 -1.64 0.68
C ILE A 18 -12.60 -1.70 -0.02
N ASN A 19 -13.64 -2.23 0.63
CA ASN A 19 -14.98 -2.25 0.05
C ASN A 19 -15.51 -0.84 -0.20
N GLU A 20 -15.26 0.09 0.71
CA GLU A 20 -15.59 1.50 0.51
C GLU A 20 -14.84 2.10 -0.69
N ALA A 21 -13.52 1.88 -0.78
CA ALA A 21 -12.70 2.35 -1.90
C ALA A 21 -13.17 1.77 -3.24
N VAL A 22 -13.57 0.50 -3.27
CA VAL A 22 -14.11 -0.18 -4.46
C VAL A 22 -15.47 0.41 -4.86
N SER A 23 -16.30 0.88 -3.92
CA SER A 23 -17.56 1.57 -4.26
C SER A 23 -17.34 2.87 -5.06
N LYS A 24 -16.16 3.51 -4.88
CA LYS A 24 -15.73 4.74 -5.54
C LYS A 24 -14.70 4.49 -6.66
N ILE A 25 -14.64 3.27 -7.21
CA ILE A 25 -13.56 2.85 -8.12
C ILE A 25 -13.42 3.70 -9.40
N SER A 26 -14.49 4.36 -9.84
CA SER A 26 -14.46 5.27 -10.99
C SER A 26 -13.48 6.43 -10.80
N GLU A 27 -13.27 6.89 -9.56
CA GLU A 27 -12.31 7.96 -9.22
C GLU A 27 -10.86 7.46 -9.38
N PHE A 28 -10.63 6.19 -9.04
CA PHE A 28 -9.31 5.58 -8.94
C PHE A 28 -8.91 4.75 -10.17
N THR A 29 -9.56 4.94 -11.31
CA THR A 29 -9.28 4.19 -12.52
C THR A 29 -8.85 5.09 -13.68
N THR A 30 -8.09 4.52 -14.61
CA THR A 30 -7.65 5.26 -15.81
C THR A 30 -8.79 5.57 -16.77
N LYS A 31 -9.89 4.81 -16.71
CA LYS A 31 -11.12 5.02 -17.48
C LYS A 31 -12.33 4.74 -16.59
N PRO A 32 -13.41 5.54 -16.66
CA PRO A 32 -14.61 5.32 -15.85
C PRO A 32 -15.26 3.94 -16.04
N THR A 33 -15.08 3.33 -17.22
CA THR A 33 -15.63 2.01 -17.55
C THR A 33 -14.73 0.84 -17.15
N ALA A 34 -13.56 1.11 -16.57
CA ALA A 34 -12.68 0.08 -16.05
C ALA A 34 -13.39 -0.74 -14.96
N PHE A 35 -13.14 -2.05 -14.95
CA PHE A 35 -13.70 -2.99 -13.97
C PHE A 35 -15.24 -3.11 -13.93
N SER A 36 -15.95 -2.61 -14.94
CA SER A 36 -17.41 -2.75 -15.09
C SER A 36 -17.90 -4.19 -15.35
N ARG A 37 -17.01 -5.11 -15.72
CA ARG A 37 -17.34 -6.51 -16.01
C ARG A 37 -16.92 -7.42 -14.86
N HIS A 38 -17.73 -8.44 -14.55
CA HIS A 38 -17.32 -9.52 -13.67
C HIS A 38 -16.12 -10.29 -14.25
N ARG A 39 -15.05 -10.37 -13.45
CA ARG A 39 -13.80 -11.06 -13.79
C ARG A 39 -13.36 -11.91 -12.59
N VAL A 40 -12.54 -12.93 -12.87
CA VAL A 40 -11.90 -13.78 -11.84
C VAL A 40 -11.14 -12.92 -10.81
N ILE A 41 -10.36 -11.94 -11.29
CA ILE A 41 -9.81 -10.85 -10.48
C ILE A 41 -10.78 -9.69 -10.52
N ASN A 42 -11.64 -9.60 -9.51
CA ASN A 42 -12.36 -8.36 -9.24
C ASN A 42 -11.41 -7.33 -8.60
N VAL A 43 -11.89 -6.09 -8.48
CA VAL A 43 -11.07 -4.98 -7.98
C VAL A 43 -10.60 -5.22 -6.54
N SER A 44 -11.47 -5.69 -5.66
CA SER A 44 -11.12 -5.98 -4.26
C SER A 44 -10.00 -7.02 -4.16
N LYS A 45 -10.11 -8.13 -4.89
CA LYS A 45 -9.04 -9.15 -5.00
C LYS A 45 -7.75 -8.57 -5.57
N LEU A 46 -7.82 -7.70 -6.57
CA LEU A 46 -6.64 -7.05 -7.14
C LEU A 46 -5.90 -6.21 -6.09
N ILE A 47 -6.65 -5.38 -5.35
CA ILE A 47 -6.10 -4.50 -4.31
C ILE A 47 -5.48 -5.35 -3.19
N MET A 48 -6.22 -6.32 -2.67
CA MET A 48 -5.74 -7.22 -1.63
C MET A 48 -4.49 -7.98 -2.05
N LEU A 49 -4.45 -8.45 -3.30
CA LEU A 49 -3.27 -9.14 -3.81
C LEU A 49 -2.06 -8.21 -3.89
N ILE A 50 -2.25 -6.96 -4.31
CA ILE A 50 -1.15 -5.97 -4.33
C ILE A 50 -0.65 -5.68 -2.91
N ILE A 51 -1.54 -5.55 -1.92
CA ILE A 51 -1.17 -5.31 -0.52
C ILE A 51 -0.42 -6.52 0.08
N ASN A 52 -0.83 -7.74 -0.30
CA ASN A 52 -0.22 -8.97 0.21
C ASN A 52 1.04 -9.41 -0.55
N MET A 53 1.36 -8.78 -1.70
CA MET A 53 2.55 -9.12 -2.48
C MET A 53 3.80 -8.87 -1.66
N GLN A 54 4.66 -9.88 -1.61
CA GLN A 54 5.99 -9.80 -1.00
C GLN A 54 7.04 -9.61 -2.10
N SER A 55 8.32 -9.69 -1.72
CA SER A 55 9.44 -9.45 -2.63
C SER A 55 9.77 -10.64 -3.57
N GLU A 56 8.81 -11.52 -3.87
CA GLU A 56 9.00 -12.60 -4.83
C GLU A 56 8.55 -12.23 -6.25
N SER A 57 8.76 -13.15 -7.20
CA SER A 57 8.25 -12.97 -8.56
C SER A 57 6.73 -12.98 -8.59
N ILE A 58 6.14 -12.17 -9.49
CA ILE A 58 4.68 -12.08 -9.68
C ILE A 58 4.06 -13.48 -9.87
N GLN A 59 4.71 -14.38 -10.61
CA GLN A 59 4.19 -15.73 -10.80
C GLN A 59 4.06 -16.50 -9.48
N LYS A 60 5.06 -16.42 -8.59
CA LYS A 60 5.03 -17.10 -7.29
C LYS A 60 3.98 -16.47 -6.37
N GLU A 61 3.91 -15.15 -6.33
CA GLU A 61 2.91 -14.41 -5.53
C GLU A 61 1.48 -14.75 -5.95
N LEU A 62 1.21 -14.77 -7.26
CA LEU A 62 -0.10 -15.16 -7.78
C LEU A 62 -0.41 -16.61 -7.45
N PHE A 63 0.56 -17.53 -7.59
CA PHE A 63 0.36 -18.93 -7.24
C PHE A 63 0.01 -19.11 -5.76
N LYS A 64 0.68 -18.41 -4.84
CA LYS A 64 0.40 -18.49 -3.40
C LYS A 64 -0.97 -17.92 -3.03
N ASN A 65 -1.32 -16.75 -3.57
CA ASN A 65 -2.53 -16.02 -3.18
C ASN A 65 -3.81 -16.49 -3.89
N ILE A 66 -3.69 -17.14 -5.06
CA ILE A 66 -4.85 -17.49 -5.91
C ILE A 66 -5.09 -18.99 -6.00
N SER A 67 -4.06 -19.85 -5.98
CA SER A 67 -4.24 -21.29 -6.25
C SER A 67 -5.18 -21.99 -5.26
N LEU A 68 -5.40 -21.42 -4.07
CA LEU A 68 -6.39 -21.89 -3.09
C LEU A 68 -7.85 -21.75 -3.59
N SER A 69 -8.09 -20.98 -4.65
CA SER A 69 -9.43 -20.70 -5.21
C SER A 69 -9.77 -21.50 -6.49
N GLY A 70 -8.90 -22.43 -6.90
CA GLY A 70 -9.13 -23.31 -8.06
C GLY A 70 -9.08 -22.60 -9.42
N CYS A 71 -8.63 -21.35 -9.47
CA CYS A 71 -8.50 -20.58 -10.71
C CYS A 71 -7.03 -20.25 -10.99
N SER A 72 -6.62 -20.23 -12.27
CA SER A 72 -5.27 -19.84 -12.68
C SER A 72 -5.29 -18.45 -13.28
N ILE A 73 -4.38 -17.59 -12.80
CA ILE A 73 -4.21 -16.22 -13.29
C ILE A 73 -2.78 -16.06 -13.78
N THR A 74 -2.64 -15.58 -15.01
CA THR A 74 -1.32 -15.29 -15.58
C THR A 74 -0.77 -13.97 -15.05
N ALA A 75 0.56 -13.87 -14.97
CA ALA A 75 1.22 -12.61 -14.64
C ALA A 75 0.81 -11.46 -15.57
N SER A 76 0.62 -11.74 -16.86
CA SER A 76 0.16 -10.74 -17.84
C SER A 76 -1.25 -10.24 -17.54
N ALA A 77 -2.18 -11.12 -17.18
CA ALA A 77 -3.54 -10.73 -16.82
C ALA A 77 -3.55 -9.84 -15.56
N PHE A 78 -2.71 -10.17 -14.56
CA PHE A 78 -2.54 -9.34 -13.37
C PHE A 78 -1.95 -7.96 -13.72
N VAL A 79 -0.86 -7.90 -14.48
CA VAL A 79 -0.22 -6.62 -14.87
C VAL A 79 -1.19 -5.73 -15.66
N GLN A 80 -1.96 -6.31 -16.59
CA GLN A 80 -2.98 -5.57 -17.35
C GLN A 80 -4.15 -5.09 -16.49
N ALA A 81 -4.52 -5.83 -15.44
CA ALA A 81 -5.53 -5.40 -14.49
C ALA A 81 -5.00 -4.26 -13.62
N LYS A 82 -3.80 -4.41 -13.06
CA LYS A 82 -3.09 -3.39 -12.27
C LYS A 82 -2.94 -2.07 -13.04
N ALA A 83 -2.59 -2.13 -14.33
CA ALA A 83 -2.42 -0.94 -15.18
C ALA A 83 -3.69 -0.07 -15.35
N LYS A 84 -4.87 -0.58 -14.97
CA LYS A 84 -6.13 0.18 -15.00
C LYS A 84 -6.39 0.96 -13.72
N LEU A 85 -5.66 0.63 -12.65
CA LEU A 85 -5.82 1.19 -11.31
C LEU A 85 -4.81 2.32 -11.10
N LYS A 86 -5.29 3.46 -10.61
CA LYS A 86 -4.42 4.57 -10.20
C LYS A 86 -3.82 4.28 -8.82
N PRO A 87 -2.56 4.70 -8.55
CA PRO A 87 -1.96 4.57 -7.22
C PRO A 87 -2.75 5.25 -6.09
N ASP A 88 -3.55 6.28 -6.42
CA ASP A 88 -4.33 7.09 -5.47
C ASP A 88 -5.26 6.26 -4.58
N ILE A 89 -5.73 5.09 -5.04
CA ILE A 89 -6.56 4.21 -4.20
C ILE A 89 -5.80 3.67 -2.99
N PHE A 90 -4.50 3.39 -3.14
CA PHE A 90 -3.68 2.91 -2.04
C PHE A 90 -3.40 4.03 -1.05
N ARG A 91 -3.27 5.27 -1.54
CA ARG A 91 -3.20 6.45 -0.70
C ARG A 91 -4.49 6.63 0.09
N TYR A 92 -5.65 6.54 -0.58
CA TYR A 92 -6.96 6.59 0.06
C TYR A 92 -7.09 5.52 1.16
N ILE A 93 -6.78 4.25 0.85
CA ILE A 93 -6.86 3.15 1.81
C ILE A 93 -5.94 3.41 3.01
N PHE A 94 -4.70 3.86 2.76
CA PHE A 94 -3.75 4.19 3.82
C PHE A 94 -4.24 5.34 4.72
N ASP A 95 -4.76 6.41 4.13
CA ASP A 95 -5.28 7.56 4.87
C ASP A 95 -6.51 7.17 5.70
N GLN A 96 -7.46 6.41 5.12
CA GLN A 96 -8.63 5.90 5.85
C GLN A 96 -8.23 4.98 6.99
N LEU A 97 -7.26 4.10 6.79
CA LEU A 97 -6.77 3.20 7.83
C LEU A 97 -6.17 3.99 9.00
N ASN A 98 -5.32 4.97 8.69
CA ASN A 98 -4.74 5.84 9.71
C ASN A 98 -5.80 6.66 10.44
N MET A 99 -6.80 7.22 9.74
CA MET A 99 -7.89 7.96 10.37
C MET A 99 -8.68 7.09 11.35
N ASN A 100 -9.03 5.86 10.97
CA ASN A 100 -9.78 4.94 11.83
C ASN A 100 -8.96 4.41 13.02
N LEU A 101 -7.63 4.36 12.89
CA LEU A 101 -6.73 3.95 13.98
C LEU A 101 -6.26 5.13 14.86
N THR A 102 -6.50 6.37 14.43
CA THR A 102 -6.10 7.56 15.17
C THR A 102 -7.07 7.82 16.31
N SER A 103 -6.55 7.81 17.53
CA SER A 103 -7.25 8.37 18.70
C SER A 103 -6.24 9.14 19.54
N LEU A 104 -6.63 10.32 20.00
CA LEU A 104 -5.77 11.19 20.78
C LEU A 104 -5.49 10.52 22.13
N LYS A 105 -4.25 10.04 22.29
CA LYS A 105 -3.72 9.58 23.57
C LYS A 105 -2.37 10.25 23.76
N LEU A 106 -2.26 11.02 24.83
CA LEU A 106 -1.04 11.71 25.20
C LEU A 106 -0.24 10.82 26.16
N TYR A 107 1.06 10.80 26.00
CA TYR A 107 1.98 10.27 26.99
C TYR A 107 1.99 11.19 28.21
N ASN A 108 1.80 10.61 29.39
CA ASN A 108 1.59 11.33 30.65
C ASN A 108 0.48 12.39 30.57
N ASP A 109 -0.53 12.19 29.73
CA ASP A 109 -1.65 13.12 29.51
C ASP A 109 -1.24 14.52 28.99
N GLU A 110 0.03 14.72 28.61
CA GLU A 110 0.60 16.02 28.22
C GLU A 110 1.34 15.99 26.87
N TYR A 111 2.06 14.90 26.56
CA TYR A 111 3.00 14.86 25.43
C TYR A 111 2.49 13.97 24.30
N ARG A 112 2.86 14.31 23.06
CA ARG A 112 2.70 13.42 21.91
C ARG A 112 4.05 12.85 21.52
N LEU A 113 4.20 11.53 21.64
CA LEU A 113 5.44 10.83 21.32
C LEU A 113 5.43 10.38 19.87
N PHE A 114 6.44 10.81 19.12
CA PHE A 114 6.64 10.39 17.74
C PHE A 114 8.01 9.74 17.55
N ALA A 115 8.06 8.68 16.74
CA ALA A 115 9.30 8.17 16.17
C ALA A 115 9.36 8.50 14.68
N VAL A 116 10.55 8.80 14.19
CA VAL A 116 10.82 8.98 12.76
C VAL A 116 11.81 7.91 12.36
N ASP A 117 11.46 7.14 11.33
CA ASP A 117 12.36 6.16 10.72
C ASP A 117 12.34 6.30 9.20
N GLY A 118 13.43 5.89 8.55
CA GLY A 118 13.64 6.06 7.12
C GLY A 118 13.84 4.73 6.39
N SER A 119 13.55 4.70 5.10
CA SER A 119 13.88 3.56 4.25
C SER A 119 14.17 4.01 2.83
N ASP A 120 15.18 3.39 2.21
CA ASP A 120 15.56 3.67 0.83
C ASP A 120 15.10 2.55 -0.10
N PHE A 121 14.49 2.94 -1.23
CA PHE A 121 13.97 2.03 -2.23
C PHE A 121 14.68 2.24 -3.56
N ASN A 122 15.44 1.24 -4.00
CA ASN A 122 16.06 1.27 -5.32
C ASN A 122 15.00 1.07 -6.41
N GLN A 123 14.98 1.99 -7.36
CA GLN A 123 14.13 1.91 -8.54
C GLN A 123 14.89 1.24 -9.69
N VAL A 124 14.14 0.77 -10.69
CA VAL A 124 14.73 0.38 -11.97
C VAL A 124 15.45 1.59 -12.56
N TRP A 125 16.67 1.38 -13.05
CA TRP A 125 17.48 2.44 -13.65
C TRP A 125 16.70 3.17 -14.75
N ASN A 126 16.57 4.49 -14.60
CA ASN A 126 15.97 5.37 -15.57
C ASN A 126 16.81 6.66 -15.66
N PRO A 127 17.50 6.92 -16.79
CA PRO A 127 18.34 8.11 -16.94
C PRO A 127 17.54 9.42 -16.95
N LYS A 128 16.21 9.36 -17.02
CA LYS A 128 15.29 10.51 -16.91
C LYS A 128 14.63 10.61 -15.54
N SER A 129 15.05 9.81 -14.56
CA SER A 129 14.50 9.87 -13.21
C SER A 129 14.92 11.17 -12.53
N GLU A 130 14.01 11.76 -11.76
CA GLU A 130 14.32 12.86 -10.84
C GLU A 130 15.11 12.37 -9.61
N ASN A 131 15.13 11.05 -9.38
CA ASN A 131 15.69 10.41 -8.20
C ASN A 131 17.04 9.73 -8.49
N ILE A 132 17.89 10.34 -9.33
CA ILE A 132 19.22 9.78 -9.64
C ILE A 132 20.18 10.11 -8.50
N VAL A 133 20.77 9.07 -7.91
CA VAL A 133 21.85 9.17 -6.94
C VAL A 133 23.17 8.94 -7.65
N HIS A 134 24.00 9.98 -7.65
CA HIS A 134 25.40 9.90 -8.08
C HIS A 134 26.25 9.54 -6.87
N SER A 135 26.97 8.41 -6.93
CA SER A 135 27.90 8.05 -5.87
C SER A 135 29.22 8.78 -6.07
N GLU A 136 29.75 9.37 -5.01
CA GLU A 136 31.12 9.85 -4.98
C GLU A 136 32.06 8.65 -4.85
N GLY A 137 32.83 8.37 -5.92
CA GLY A 137 33.76 7.25 -5.99
C GLY A 137 34.05 6.86 -7.44
N THR A 138 35.32 6.64 -7.76
CA THR A 138 35.85 6.47 -9.13
C THR A 138 35.33 5.24 -9.90
N ASN A 139 34.38 4.47 -9.38
CA ASN A 139 33.91 3.23 -10.01
C ASN A 139 32.45 2.83 -9.69
N ARG A 140 31.61 3.76 -9.21
CA ARG A 140 30.21 3.44 -8.90
C ARG A 140 29.28 3.99 -9.98
N LYS A 141 28.46 3.11 -10.57
CA LYS A 141 27.42 3.50 -11.52
C LYS A 141 26.33 4.28 -10.78
N PRO A 142 25.79 5.35 -11.38
CA PRO A 142 24.60 6.00 -10.83
C PRO A 142 23.43 5.01 -10.77
N TYR A 143 22.54 5.21 -9.82
CA TYR A 143 21.34 4.41 -9.64
C TYR A 143 20.15 5.31 -9.30
N CYS A 144 18.93 4.79 -9.44
CA CYS A 144 17.72 5.52 -9.05
C CYS A 144 17.26 5.04 -7.69
N GLN A 145 17.00 5.95 -6.74
CA GLN A 145 16.59 5.60 -5.40
C GLN A 145 15.64 6.64 -4.81
N VAL A 146 14.57 6.17 -4.17
CA VAL A 146 13.63 7.02 -3.44
C VAL A 146 13.84 6.82 -1.94
N HIS A 147 13.97 7.91 -1.21
CA HIS A 147 13.98 7.91 0.25
C HIS A 147 12.56 8.10 0.79
N LEU A 148 12.16 7.26 1.72
CA LEU A 148 10.90 7.33 2.44
C LEU A 148 11.20 7.72 3.89
N SER A 149 10.53 8.74 4.42
CA SER A 149 10.49 9.02 5.86
C SER A 149 9.12 8.67 6.42
N ALA A 150 9.09 7.88 7.49
CA ALA A 150 7.87 7.45 8.16
C ALA A 150 7.85 7.99 9.60
N LEU A 151 6.80 8.75 9.92
CA LEU A 151 6.51 9.28 11.24
C LEU A 151 5.46 8.40 11.93
N TYR A 152 5.83 7.80 13.05
CA TYR A 152 4.99 6.90 13.83
C TYR A 152 4.56 7.58 15.13
N ASP A 153 3.27 7.60 15.42
CA ASP A 153 2.77 7.97 16.75
C ASP A 153 2.91 6.77 17.69
N LEU A 154 3.79 6.87 18.69
CA LEU A 154 4.21 5.73 19.52
C LEU A 154 3.13 5.22 20.46
N GLU A 155 2.11 6.02 20.78
CA GLU A 155 1.04 5.63 21.69
C GLU A 155 -0.07 4.82 21.00
N LYS A 156 -0.16 4.88 19.66
CA LYS A 156 -1.25 4.24 18.88
C LYS A 156 -0.80 3.52 17.60
N ARG A 157 0.44 3.69 17.15
CA ARG A 157 1.03 3.16 15.89
C ARG A 157 0.40 3.61 14.53
N PRO A 158 -0.31 4.75 14.36
CA PRO A 158 -0.57 5.26 13.01
C PRO A 158 0.72 5.77 12.37
N ILE A 159 0.81 5.62 11.05
CA ILE A 159 1.99 5.95 10.24
C ILE A 159 1.63 7.14 9.36
N LYS A 160 2.42 8.20 9.42
CA LYS A 160 2.39 9.27 8.41
C LYS A 160 3.66 9.14 7.58
N ILE A 161 3.48 8.90 6.28
CA ILE A 161 4.57 8.97 5.30
C ILE A 161 4.79 10.45 4.96
N VAL A 162 6.02 10.91 5.12
CA VAL A 162 6.50 12.28 4.86
C VAL A 162 7.46 12.26 3.69
#